data_AF-A0ABD6IWL4-F1
#
_entry.id   AF-A0ABD6IWL4-F1
#
_cell.length_a   1.000
_cell.length_b   1.000
_cell.length_c   1.000
_cell.angle_alpha   90.00
_cell.angle_beta   90.00
_cell.angle_gamma   90.00
#
_symmetry.space_group_name_H-M   'P 1'
#
loop_
_entity.id
_entity.type
_entity.pdbx_description
1 polymer ?
#
loop_
_entity_poly.entity_id
_entity_poly.type
_entity_poly.pdbx_seq_one_letter_code
_entity_poly.pdbx_strand_id
1 'polypeptide(L)'
;LRVTDRIDRYLGPVPEDKRGITLHQLLTHTAGLPEGLGDDYEPVSRAEMLDEAMKARLRSVPGEEFHYSNVGYSLLAAVVEEA
;
A
#
# COMPACT_ATOMS: atom_id res chain seq x y z
N LEU A 1 -12.21 6.29 9.44
CA LEU A 1 -10.87 6.48 8.84
C LEU A 1 -10.25 7.80 9.28
N ARG A 2 -8.98 7.80 9.69
CA ARG A 2 -8.13 9.00 9.84
C ARG A 2 -6.90 8.84 8.95
N VAL A 3 -6.44 9.92 8.32
CA VAL A 3 -5.27 9.84 7.41
C VAL A 3 -3.98 9.43 8.14
N THR A 4 -3.91 9.60 9.46
CA THR A 4 -2.78 9.16 10.30
C THR A 4 -2.88 7.71 10.74
N ASP A 5 -3.98 7.00 10.45
CA ASP A 5 -4.07 5.58 10.74
C ASP A 5 -3.03 4.80 9.92
N ARG A 6 -2.47 3.76 10.52
CA ARG A 6 -1.54 2.83 9.88
C ARG A 6 -2.32 1.75 9.12
N ILE A 7 -1.69 1.19 8.09
CA ILE A 7 -2.35 0.21 7.21
C ILE A 7 -2.62 -1.13 7.92
N ASP A 8 -1.81 -1.50 8.90
CA ASP A 8 -1.92 -2.75 9.68
C ASP A 8 -3.21 -2.83 10.51
N ARG A 9 -3.77 -1.67 10.87
CA ARG A 9 -5.08 -1.57 11.52
C ARG A 9 -6.23 -2.18 10.69
N TYR A 10 -6.10 -2.14 9.36
CA TYR A 10 -7.17 -2.52 8.44
C TYR A 10 -6.81 -3.76 7.61
N LEU A 11 -5.54 -3.90 7.22
CA LEU A 11 -5.06 -5.00 6.38
C LEU A 11 -4.51 -6.19 7.18
N GLY A 12 -4.53 -6.11 8.52
CA GLY A 12 -4.00 -7.13 9.41
C GLY A 12 -2.48 -7.08 9.55
N PRO A 13 -1.83 -8.20 9.92
CA PRO A 13 -0.38 -8.25 10.08
C PRO A 13 0.34 -7.93 8.76
N VAL A 14 1.14 -6.86 8.76
CA VAL A 14 1.98 -6.47 7.62
C VAL A 14 3.48 -6.65 7.93
N PRO A 15 4.33 -6.83 6.91
CA PRO A 15 5.79 -6.90 7.07
C PRO A 15 6.38 -5.67 7.75
N GLU A 16 7.54 -5.85 8.39
CA GLU A 16 8.17 -4.83 9.25
C GLU A 16 8.41 -3.49 8.57
N ASP A 17 8.89 -3.52 7.33
CA ASP A 17 9.17 -2.34 6.49
C ASP A 17 7.89 -1.56 6.15
N LYS A 18 6.73 -2.21 6.15
CA LYS A 18 5.42 -1.65 5.79
C LYS A 18 4.59 -1.26 7.00
N ARG A 19 4.93 -1.75 8.20
CA ARG A 19 4.19 -1.41 9.43
C ARG A 19 4.05 0.10 9.59
N GLY A 20 5.09 0.88 9.26
CA GLY A 20 5.10 2.33 9.44
C GLY A 20 4.19 3.12 8.49
N ILE A 21 3.66 2.48 7.44
CA ILE A 21 2.90 3.15 6.39
C ILE A 21 1.54 3.61 6.94
N THR A 22 1.23 4.88 6.69
CA THR A 22 -0.05 5.52 7.02
C THR A 22 -0.92 5.72 5.79
N LEU A 23 -2.23 5.88 5.98
CA LEU A 23 -3.16 6.20 4.89
C LEU A 23 -2.78 7.50 4.18
N HIS A 24 -2.24 8.50 4.89
CA HIS A 24 -1.72 9.74 4.32
C HIS A 24 -0.60 9.48 3.31
N GLN A 25 0.34 8.59 3.65
CA GLN A 25 1.46 8.26 2.77
C GLN A 25 1.01 7.50 1.52
N LEU A 26 -0.03 6.67 1.62
CA LEU A 26 -0.67 6.07 0.45
C LEU A 26 -1.32 7.13 -0.44
N LEU A 27 -2.13 8.02 0.15
CA LEU A 27 -2.84 9.11 -0.54
C LEU A 27 -1.92 10.13 -1.23
N THR A 28 -0.70 10.28 -0.72
CA THR A 28 0.27 11.28 -1.20
C THR A 28 1.42 10.67 -1.98
N HIS A 29 1.37 9.36 -2.27
CA HIS A 29 2.42 8.63 -2.99
C HIS A 29 3.80 8.75 -2.32
N THR A 30 3.84 8.75 -0.99
CA THR A 30 5.08 8.80 -0.20
C THR A 30 5.32 7.53 0.61
N ALA A 31 4.56 6.46 0.36
CA ALA A 31 4.70 5.19 1.06
C ALA A 31 5.93 4.36 0.63
N GLY A 32 6.68 4.81 -0.39
CA GLY A 32 7.82 4.08 -0.94
C GLY A 32 7.44 2.85 -1.77
N LEU A 33 6.17 2.66 -2.11
CA LEU A 33 5.69 1.52 -2.90
C LEU A 33 6.14 1.62 -4.38
N PRO A 34 6.30 0.49 -5.09
CA PRO A 34 6.50 0.51 -6.53
C PRO A 34 5.28 1.07 -7.27
N GLU A 35 5.46 1.41 -8.55
CA GLU A 35 4.40 1.96 -9.38
C GLU A 35 3.23 0.98 -9.55
N GLY A 36 3.56 -0.27 -9.88
CA GLY A 36 2.63 -1.40 -10.04
C GLY A 36 3.30 -2.72 -9.62
N LEU A 37 2.51 -3.80 -9.57
CA LEU A 37 2.95 -5.16 -9.19
C LEU A 37 3.02 -6.13 -10.38
N GLY A 38 2.70 -5.65 -11.58
CA GLY A 38 2.56 -6.45 -12.79
C GLY A 38 2.02 -5.58 -13.93
N ASP A 39 1.39 -6.21 -14.90
CA ASP A 39 0.61 -5.50 -15.92
C ASP A 39 -0.67 -4.92 -15.27
N ASP A 40 -0.91 -3.62 -15.46
CA ASP A 40 -2.04 -2.89 -14.86
C ASP A 40 -3.41 -3.44 -15.29
N TYR A 41 -3.48 -4.15 -16.41
CA TYR A 41 -4.74 -4.70 -16.95
C TYR A 41 -4.93 -6.18 -16.68
N GLU A 42 -3.95 -6.86 -16.08
CA GLU A 42 -4.10 -8.26 -15.70
C GLU A 42 -5.05 -8.36 -14.49
N PRO A 43 -6.18 -9.08 -14.59
CA PRO A 43 -7.08 -9.25 -13.47
C PRO A 43 -6.41 -10.04 -12.35
N VAL A 44 -6.35 -9.44 -11.16
CA VAL A 44 -5.88 -10.10 -9.94
C VAL A 44 -6.99 -10.10 -8.89
N SER A 45 -7.04 -11.14 -8.07
CA SER A 45 -7.91 -11.13 -6.90
C SER A 45 -7.39 -10.14 -5.84
N ARG A 46 -8.28 -9.70 -4.94
CA ARG A 46 -7.89 -8.87 -3.79
C ARG A 46 -6.78 -9.51 -2.96
N ALA A 47 -6.87 -10.82 -2.73
CA ALA A 47 -5.90 -11.55 -1.92
C ALA A 47 -4.51 -11.58 -2.58
N GLU A 48 -4.46 -11.84 -3.89
CA GLU A 48 -3.22 -11.80 -4.67
C GLU A 48 -2.61 -10.40 -4.69
N MET A 49 -3.43 -9.35 -4.93
CA MET A 49 -2.96 -7.96 -4.89
C MET A 49 -2.34 -7.61 -3.54
N LEU A 50 -2.98 -7.98 -2.43
CA LEU A 50 -2.47 -7.72 -1.08
C LEU A 50 -1.18 -8.50 -0.81
N ASP A 51 -1.13 -9.79 -1.17
CA ASP A 51 0.04 -10.63 -0.95
C ASP A 51 1.26 -10.11 -1.72
N GLU A 52 1.09 -9.76 -3.00
CA GLU A 52 2.15 -9.16 -3.81
C GLU A 52 2.56 -7.77 -3.30
N ALA A 53 1.60 -6.94 -2.86
CA ALA A 53 1.91 -5.65 -2.25
C ALA A 53 2.74 -5.79 -0.96
N MET A 54 2.48 -6.80 -0.14
CA MET A 54 3.24 -7.07 1.08
C MET A 54 4.65 -7.60 0.78
N LYS A 55 4.82 -8.37 -0.29
CA LYS A 55 6.13 -8.88 -0.75
C LYS A 55 6.97 -7.84 -1.48
N ALA A 56 6.35 -6.83 -2.07
CA ALA A 56 7.04 -5.80 -2.83
C ALA A 56 8.12 -5.07 -2.00
N ARG A 57 9.29 -4.90 -2.62
CA ARG A 57 10.39 -4.11 -2.03
C ARG A 57 10.05 -2.63 -2.12
N LEU A 58 10.20 -1.89 -1.02
CA LEU A 58 10.05 -0.45 -1.03
C LEU A 58 11.20 0.23 -1.80
N ARG A 59 10.87 1.26 -2.57
CA ARG A 59 11.79 2.13 -3.31
C ARG A 59 12.48 3.15 -2.40
N SER A 60 11.81 3.55 -1.32
CA SER A 60 12.30 4.50 -0.31
C SER A 60 11.68 4.17 1.05
N VAL A 61 12.20 4.78 2.12
CA VAL A 61 11.57 4.68 3.45
C VAL A 61 10.22 5.44 3.40
N PRO A 62 9.15 4.89 4.00
CA PRO A 62 7.86 5.57 4.03
C PRO A 62 7.93 6.99 4.61
N GLY A 63 7.53 7.96 3.81
CA GLY A 63 7.50 9.39 4.13
C GLY A 63 8.71 10.19 3.66
N GLU A 64 9.77 9.56 3.13
CA GLU A 64 10.98 10.28 2.72
C GLU A 64 10.90 10.86 1.30
N GLU A 65 10.28 10.14 0.36
CA GLU A 65 10.28 10.52 -1.06
C GLU A 65 8.92 10.29 -1.72
N PHE A 66 8.60 11.13 -2.70
CA PHE A 66 7.46 10.96 -3.59
C PHE A 66 7.78 9.96 -4.71
N HIS A 67 6.96 8.91 -4.83
CA HIS A 67 6.98 7.94 -5.93
C HIS A 67 5.53 7.58 -6.28
N TYR A 68 5.07 8.00 -7.46
CA TYR A 68 3.73 7.64 -7.95
C TYR A 68 3.53 6.12 -7.88
N SER A 69 2.37 5.70 -7.37
CA SER A 69 2.09 4.28 -7.09
C SER A 69 0.60 3.98 -7.17
N ASN A 70 0.23 3.17 -8.15
CA ASN A 70 -1.11 2.57 -8.24
C ASN A 70 -1.32 1.57 -7.10
N VAL A 71 -0.26 0.85 -6.69
CA VAL A 71 -0.29 -0.07 -5.55
C VAL A 71 -0.79 0.62 -4.28
N GLY A 72 -0.34 1.85 -4.02
CA GLY A 72 -0.81 2.61 -2.88
C GLY A 72 -2.33 2.84 -2.88
N TYR A 73 -2.92 3.07 -4.05
CA TYR A 73 -4.36 3.22 -4.22
C TYR A 73 -5.11 1.89 -4.17
N SER A 74 -4.53 0.80 -4.66
CA SER A 74 -5.08 -0.56 -4.49
C SER A 74 -5.17 -0.94 -3.00
N LEU A 75 -4.16 -0.59 -2.20
CA LEU A 75 -4.21 -0.77 -0.75
C LEU A 75 -5.29 0.11 -0.09
N LEU A 76 -5.46 1.36 -0.53
CA LEU A 76 -6.54 2.22 -0.04
C LEU A 76 -7.93 1.65 -0.36
N ALA A 77 -8.12 1.07 -1.55
CA ALA A 77 -9.36 0.38 -1.90
C ALA A 77 -9.63 -0.78 -0.93
N ALA A 78 -8.62 -1.62 -0.67
CA ALA A 78 -8.74 -2.70 0.31
C ALA A 78 -9.03 -2.22 1.74
N VAL A 79 -8.53 -1.05 2.14
CA VAL A 79 -8.88 -0.41 3.42
C VAL A 79 -10.34 0.02 3.45
N VAL A 80 -10.85 0.64 2.38
CA VAL A 80 -12.24 1.11 2.31
C VAL A 80 -13.24 -0.06 2.34
N GLU A 81 -12.89 -1.21 1.78
CA GLU A 81 -13.72 -2.42 1.81
C GLU A 81 -13.92 -3.01 3.22
N GLU A 82 -12.99 -2.77 4.16
CA GLU A 82 -13.02 -3.31 5.52
C GLU A 82 -13.55 -2.32 6.58
N ALA A 83 -13.58 -1.02 6.26
CA ALA A 83 -13.67 0.07 7.24
C ALA A 83 -15.09 0.52 7.62
#